data_AF-A0A7K3YZP2-F1
#
_entry.id   AF-A0A7K3YZP2-F1
#
_cell.length_a   1.000
_cell.length_b   1.000
_cell.length_c   1.000
_cell.angle_alpha   90.00
_cell.angle_beta   90.00
_cell.angle_gamma   90.00
#
_symmetry.space_group_name_H-M   'P 1'
#
loop_
_entity.id
_entity.type
_entity.pdbx_description
1 polymer ?
#
loop_
_entity_poly.entity_id
_entity_poly.type
_entity_poly.pdbx_seq_one_letter_code
_entity_poly.pdbx_strand_id
1 'polypeptide(L)'
;MEDRFITLDHANLDREHICCAFAGSKAAAGVTGKKEWIRGQLDDGFVFRKLDAKAKVFIEYTPAEKAWAPIDAPGYLAISCFWVSGRYKGHGYGRRLLESCESDAENGVVVVSSAK
;
A
#
# COMPACT_ATOMS: atom_id res chain seq x y z
N MET A 1 6.73 -23.14 -1.94
CA MET A 1 6.49 -22.30 -0.75
C MET A 1 5.66 -21.15 -1.24
N GLU A 2 4.41 -21.05 -0.79
CA GLU A 2 3.46 -20.11 -1.37
C GLU A 2 3.71 -18.72 -0.79
N ASP A 3 4.04 -17.76 -1.65
CA ASP A 3 4.32 -16.40 -1.24
C ASP A 3 3.05 -15.74 -0.70
N ARG A 4 3.07 -15.39 0.60
CA ARG A 4 1.95 -14.86 1.37
C ARG A 4 1.97 -13.33 1.42
N PHE A 5 0.78 -12.72 1.39
CA PHE A 5 0.60 -11.30 1.64
C PHE A 5 0.09 -11.04 3.06
N ILE A 6 0.49 -9.91 3.64
CA ILE A 6 0.06 -9.39 4.94
C ILE A 6 -0.59 -8.03 4.71
N THR A 7 -1.76 -7.83 5.31
CA THR A 7 -2.40 -6.51 5.42
C THR A 7 -2.05 -5.92 6.78
N LEU A 8 -1.61 -4.66 6.81
CA LEU A 8 -1.28 -4.00 8.07
C LEU A 8 -2.56 -3.63 8.83
N ASP A 9 -2.53 -3.84 10.14
CA ASP A 9 -3.59 -3.49 11.07
C ASP A 9 -2.99 -2.97 12.38
N HIS A 10 -3.85 -2.52 13.31
CA HIS A 10 -3.40 -2.02 14.62
C HIS A 10 -2.62 -3.06 15.44
N ALA A 11 -2.86 -4.35 15.22
CA ALA A 11 -2.21 -5.43 15.96
C ALA A 11 -0.83 -5.81 15.41
N ASN A 12 -0.56 -5.54 14.13
CA ASN A 12 0.67 -5.97 13.45
C ASN A 12 1.56 -4.81 12.95
N LEU A 13 1.07 -3.58 12.91
CA LEU A 13 1.80 -2.44 12.36
C LEU A 13 3.18 -2.23 12.99
N ASP A 14 3.30 -2.44 14.31
CA ASP A 14 4.58 -2.23 15.01
C ASP A 14 5.60 -3.35 14.76
N ARG A 15 5.14 -4.60 14.60
CA ARG A 15 6.02 -5.76 14.35
C ARG A 15 6.44 -5.86 12.87
N GLU A 16 5.57 -5.42 11.97
CA GLU A 16 5.80 -5.57 10.53
C GLU A 16 6.79 -4.54 9.99
N HIS A 17 7.57 -4.96 8.99
CA HIS A 17 8.46 -4.05 8.26
C HIS A 17 7.69 -3.31 7.17
N ILE A 18 7.89 -1.99 7.08
CA ILE A 18 7.44 -1.18 5.95
C ILE A 18 8.64 -0.65 5.16
N CYS A 19 8.51 -0.69 3.83
CA CYS A 19 9.60 -0.57 2.87
C CYS A 19 9.32 0.51 1.83
N CYS A 20 8.59 1.57 2.20
CA CYS A 20 8.31 2.73 1.35
C CYS A 20 9.61 3.40 0.84
N ALA A 21 9.55 4.59 0.28
CA ALA A 21 10.71 5.30 -0.29
C ALA A 21 11.75 5.80 0.76
N PHE A 22 11.95 5.07 1.86
CA PHE A 22 12.95 5.33 2.89
C PHE A 22 14.28 4.65 2.50
N ALA A 23 15.36 5.43 2.49
CA ALA A 23 16.72 4.94 2.24
C ALA A 23 17.73 5.75 3.09
N GLY A 24 18.86 5.13 3.42
CA GLY A 24 19.97 5.78 4.12
C GLY A 24 19.74 6.02 5.61
N SER A 25 20.56 6.91 6.19
CA SER A 25 20.63 7.16 7.64
C SER A 25 19.35 7.76 8.26
N LYS A 26 18.44 8.31 7.44
CA LYS A 26 17.15 8.87 7.88
C LYS A 26 15.98 7.89 7.80
N ALA A 27 16.24 6.64 7.40
CA ALA A 27 15.18 5.65 7.19
C ALA A 27 14.40 5.32 8.48
N ALA A 28 15.05 5.31 9.65
CA ALA A 28 14.40 4.98 10.90
C ALA A 28 13.30 5.98 11.28
N ALA A 29 13.60 7.28 11.26
CA ALA A 29 12.62 8.33 11.57
C ALA A 29 11.46 8.34 10.55
N GLY A 30 11.76 8.14 9.26
CA GLY A 30 10.72 8.04 8.22
C GLY A 30 9.79 6.84 8.42
N VAL A 31 10.34 5.69 8.80
CA VAL A 31 9.55 4.50 9.14
C VAL A 31 8.64 4.77 10.34
N THR A 32 9.16 5.36 11.42
CA THR A 32 8.36 5.70 12.60
C THR A 32 7.21 6.63 12.23
N GLY A 33 7.51 7.75 11.55
CA GLY A 33 6.48 8.71 11.15
C GLY A 33 5.43 8.13 10.20
N LYS A 34 5.83 7.25 9.26
CA LYS A 34 4.86 6.57 8.38
C LYS A 34 4.01 5.58 9.15
N LYS A 35 4.55 4.84 10.13
CA LYS A 35 3.74 3.96 10.98
C LYS A 35 2.74 4.76 11.81
N GLU A 36 3.15 5.88 12.40
CA GLU A 36 2.24 6.78 13.12
C GLU A 36 1.13 7.31 12.21
N TRP A 37 1.48 7.75 11.00
CA TRP A 37 0.51 8.20 10.01
C TRP A 37 -0.45 7.07 9.60
N ILE A 38 0.06 5.88 9.26
CA ILE A 38 -0.78 4.71 8.91
C ILE A 38 -1.75 4.41 10.05
N ARG A 39 -1.29 4.39 11.30
CA ARG A 39 -2.13 4.12 12.47
C ARG A 39 -3.33 5.05 12.53
N GLY A 40 -3.15 6.34 12.23
CA GLY A 40 -4.23 7.33 12.20
C GLY A 40 -5.15 7.26 10.98
N GLN A 41 -4.84 6.41 9.98
CA GLN A 41 -5.62 6.29 8.74
C GLN A 41 -6.31 4.93 8.61
N LEU A 42 -5.93 3.93 9.42
CA LEU A 42 -6.53 2.59 9.40
C LEU A 42 -8.05 2.66 9.63
N ASP A 43 -8.49 3.43 10.61
CA ASP A 43 -9.92 3.58 10.95
C ASP A 43 -10.70 4.33 9.86
N ASP A 44 -9.97 5.02 8.98
CA ASP A 44 -10.52 5.76 7.85
C ASP A 44 -10.65 4.91 6.58
N GLY A 45 -10.26 3.63 6.62
CA GLY A 45 -10.33 2.72 5.46
C GLY A 45 -9.03 2.67 4.65
N PHE A 46 -7.92 3.21 5.16
CA PHE A 46 -6.62 3.04 4.54
C PHE A 46 -6.13 1.60 4.66
N VAL A 47 -5.70 1.03 3.54
CA VAL A 47 -5.17 -0.32 3.46
C VAL A 47 -3.73 -0.29 2.98
N PHE A 48 -2.86 -1.00 3.70
CA PHE A 48 -1.49 -1.27 3.28
C PHE A 48 -1.31 -2.79 3.23
N ARG A 49 -1.12 -3.34 2.02
CA ARG A 49 -0.91 -4.78 1.81
C ARG A 49 0.44 -5.04 1.20
N LYS A 50 1.25 -5.92 1.82
CA LYS A 50 2.63 -6.22 1.42
C LYS A 50 2.90 -7.71 1.34
N LEU A 51 3.91 -8.08 0.54
CA LEU A 51 4.49 -9.40 0.61
C LEU A 51 5.07 -9.65 2.01
N ASP A 52 4.96 -10.87 2.52
CA ASP A 52 5.59 -11.32 3.76
C ASP A 52 7.11 -11.50 3.60
N ALA A 53 7.78 -10.38 3.30
CA ALA A 53 9.22 -10.29 3.10
C ALA A 53 9.68 -8.85 3.37
N LYS A 54 10.97 -8.69 3.68
CA LYS A 54 11.62 -7.36 3.74
C LYS A 54 11.94 -6.88 2.32
N ALA A 55 10.90 -6.57 1.54
CA ALA A 55 11.01 -6.23 0.13
C ALA A 55 10.01 -5.14 -0.26
N LYS A 56 10.36 -4.33 -1.27
CA LYS A 56 9.47 -3.33 -1.86
C LYS A 56 8.46 -4.00 -2.81
N VAL A 57 7.50 -4.68 -2.21
CA VAL A 57 6.40 -5.41 -2.86
C VAL A 57 5.13 -5.15 -2.05
N PHE A 58 4.38 -4.11 -2.40
CA PHE A 58 3.21 -3.67 -1.65
C PHE A 58 2.28 -2.79 -2.48
N ILE A 59 1.07 -2.58 -1.96
CA ILE A 59 0.05 -1.67 -2.46
C ILE A 59 -0.59 -0.91 -1.28
N GLU A 60 -0.87 0.37 -1.49
CA GLU A 60 -1.54 1.28 -0.56
C GLU A 60 -2.78 1.88 -1.26
N TYR A 61 -3.94 1.83 -0.63
CA TYR A 61 -5.17 2.44 -1.14
C TYR A 61 -6.09 2.89 -0.01
N THR A 62 -7.05 3.75 -0.33
CA THR A 62 -8.01 4.36 0.60
C THR A 62 -9.30 4.70 -0.16
N PRO A 63 -10.46 4.92 0.48
CA PRO A 63 -11.61 5.52 -0.18
C PRO A 63 -11.20 6.81 -0.91
N ALA A 64 -11.65 7.00 -2.15
CA ALA A 64 -11.23 8.12 -3.00
C ALA A 64 -11.54 9.49 -2.38
N GLU A 65 -12.62 9.58 -1.59
CA GLU A 65 -13.02 10.77 -0.83
C GLU A 65 -11.99 11.18 0.24
N LYS A 66 -11.14 10.25 0.66
CA LYS A 66 -10.06 10.45 1.64
C LYS A 66 -8.68 10.42 0.99
N ALA A 67 -8.62 10.36 -0.35
CA ALA A 67 -7.34 10.39 -1.04
C ALA A 67 -6.65 11.74 -0.88
N TRP A 68 -5.33 11.73 -0.76
CA TRP A 68 -4.51 12.95 -0.76
C TRP A 68 -4.59 13.70 -2.11
N ALA A 69 -4.82 12.97 -3.20
CA ALA A 69 -4.87 13.51 -4.55
C ALA A 69 -6.26 14.11 -4.86
N PRO A 70 -6.36 15.13 -5.74
CA PRO A 70 -7.63 15.74 -6.12
C PRO A 70 -8.42 14.82 -7.06
N ILE A 71 -9.02 13.78 -6.51
CA ILE A 71 -9.83 12.78 -7.21
C ILE A 71 -11.29 12.98 -6.80
N ASP A 72 -12.17 13.19 -7.77
CA ASP A 72 -13.62 13.16 -7.56
C ASP A 72 -14.17 11.83 -8.11
N ALA A 73 -14.26 10.83 -7.24
CA ALA A 73 -14.73 9.49 -7.58
C ALA A 73 -15.41 8.81 -6.37
N PRO A 74 -16.62 9.24 -5.97
CA PRO A 74 -17.29 8.70 -4.78
C PRO A 74 -17.51 7.19 -4.84
N GLY A 75 -17.19 6.48 -3.76
CA GLY A 75 -17.31 5.03 -3.62
C GLY A 75 -16.25 4.20 -4.37
N TYR A 76 -15.23 4.84 -4.96
CA TYR A 76 -14.07 4.15 -5.54
C TYR A 76 -12.93 4.03 -4.51
N LEU A 77 -12.06 3.05 -4.72
CA LEU A 77 -10.77 2.99 -4.01
C LEU A 77 -9.70 3.72 -4.81
N ALA A 78 -8.96 4.62 -4.16
CA ALA A 78 -7.83 5.32 -4.75
C ALA A 78 -6.51 4.66 -4.34
N ILE A 79 -5.76 4.15 -5.31
CA ILE A 79 -4.39 3.67 -5.09
C ILE A 79 -3.47 4.87 -4.90
N SER A 80 -2.82 4.94 -3.73
CA SER A 80 -1.85 5.99 -3.39
C SER A 80 -0.40 5.56 -3.66
N CYS A 81 -0.08 4.29 -3.47
CA CYS A 81 1.24 3.75 -3.76
C CYS A 81 1.15 2.29 -4.23
N PHE A 82 1.92 1.95 -5.25
CA PHE A 82 1.97 0.58 -5.77
C PHE A 82 3.38 0.26 -6.27
N TRP A 83 4.04 -0.73 -5.64
CA TRP A 83 5.44 -1.00 -5.93
C TRP A 83 5.75 -2.50 -5.95
N VAL A 84 6.44 -2.94 -7.01
CA VAL A 84 7.12 -4.24 -7.10
C VAL A 84 8.50 -4.01 -7.68
N SER A 85 9.56 -4.39 -6.96
CA SER A 85 10.93 -4.09 -7.41
C SER A 85 11.96 -5.19 -7.10
N GLY A 86 13.16 -5.02 -7.68
CA GLY A 86 14.28 -5.93 -7.50
C GLY A 86 13.99 -7.34 -8.02
N ARG A 87 14.47 -8.34 -7.27
CA ARG A 87 14.32 -9.77 -7.59
C ARG A 87 12.88 -10.28 -7.66
N TYR A 88 11.90 -9.48 -7.22
CA TYR A 88 10.49 -9.84 -7.19
C TYR A 88 9.73 -9.45 -8.46
N LYS A 89 10.37 -8.72 -9.39
CA LYS A 89 9.79 -8.43 -10.72
C LYS A 89 9.61 -9.71 -11.53
N GLY A 90 8.56 -9.77 -12.36
CA GLY A 90 8.30 -10.92 -13.24
C GLY A 90 7.66 -12.14 -12.56
N HIS A 91 7.37 -12.07 -11.26
CA HIS A 91 6.79 -13.19 -10.48
C HIS A 91 5.27 -13.08 -10.29
N GLY A 92 4.62 -12.09 -10.91
CA GLY A 92 3.16 -11.90 -10.83
C GLY A 92 2.64 -11.21 -9.55
N TYR A 93 3.51 -10.78 -8.61
CA TYR A 93 3.04 -10.13 -7.38
C TYR A 93 2.25 -8.84 -7.62
N GLY A 94 2.61 -8.04 -8.63
CA GLY A 94 1.88 -6.83 -8.96
C GLY A 94 0.43 -7.16 -9.31
N ARG A 95 0.23 -8.15 -10.18
CA ARG A 95 -1.10 -8.63 -10.55
C ARG A 95 -1.89 -9.10 -9.32
N ARG A 96 -1.30 -9.95 -8.47
CA ARG A 96 -1.96 -10.45 -7.26
C ARG A 96 -2.33 -9.34 -6.27
N LEU A 97 -1.48 -8.32 -6.12
CA LEU A 97 -1.75 -7.16 -5.27
C LEU A 97 -2.90 -6.31 -5.85
N LEU A 98 -2.92 -6.07 -7.16
CA LEU A 98 -3.99 -5.34 -7.81
C LEU A 98 -5.33 -6.09 -7.73
N GLU A 99 -5.35 -7.39 -8.06
CA GLU A 99 -6.54 -8.26 -7.93
C GLU A 99 -7.10 -8.21 -6.51
N SER A 100 -6.22 -8.17 -5.50
CA SER A 100 -6.63 -8.05 -4.10
C SER A 100 -7.23 -6.69 -3.73
N CYS A 101 -6.82 -5.61 -4.41
CA CYS A 101 -7.40 -4.27 -4.24
C CYS A 101 -8.75 -4.17 -4.97
N GLU A 102 -8.83 -4.71 -6.18
CA GLU A 102 -10.07 -4.81 -6.97
C GLU A 102 -11.13 -5.64 -6.23
N SER A 103 -10.73 -6.72 -5.55
CA SER A 103 -11.64 -7.52 -4.73
C SER A 103 -12.18 -6.79 -3.50
N ASP A 104 -11.50 -5.75 -3.03
CA ASP A 104 -11.96 -4.91 -1.90
C ASP A 104 -12.83 -3.75 -2.40
N ALA A 105 -12.83 -3.46 -3.71
CA ALA A 105 -13.54 -2.35 -4.30
C ALA A 105 -15.00 -2.71 -4.62
N GLU A 106 -15.93 -1.83 -4.25
CA GLU A 106 -17.34 -1.97 -4.65
C GLU A 106 -17.59 -1.44 -6.06
N ASN A 107 -17.13 -0.22 -6.35
CA ASN A 107 -17.34 0.43 -7.65
C ASN A 107 -16.15 0.29 -8.61
N GLY A 108 -14.96 0.07 -8.08
CA GLY A 108 -13.72 -0.03 -8.83
C GLY A 108 -12.57 0.75 -8.20
N VAL A 109 -11.49 0.89 -8.97
CA VAL A 109 -10.23 1.44 -8.51
C VAL A 109 -9.77 2.58 -9.41
N VAL A 110 -9.27 3.66 -8.80
CA VAL A 110 -8.73 4.84 -9.48
C VAL A 110 -7.29 5.08 -9.06
N VAL A 111 -6.49 5.63 -9.97
CA VAL A 111 -5.09 5.98 -9.72
C VAL A 111 -4.72 7.21 -10.53
N VAL A 112 -3.96 8.13 -9.93
CA VAL A 112 -3.36 9.25 -10.63
C VAL A 112 -1.95 8.84 -11.07
N SER A 113 -1.66 9.00 -12.35
CA SER A 113 -0.34 8.72 -12.93
C SER A 113 0.08 9.87 -13.85
N SER A 114 1.37 10.02 -14.08
CA SER A 114 1.87 11.01 -15.03
C SER A 114 1.53 10.61 -16.46
N ALA A 115 1.38 11.61 -17.35
CA ALA A 115 1.55 11.36 -18.77
C ALA A 115 2.98 10.83 -18.98
N LYS A 116 3.14 9.81 -19.83
CA LYS A 116 4.39 9.08 -20.06
C LYS A 116 5.60 9.98 -20.32
#